data_AF-M4VDG9-F1
#
_entry.id   AF-M4VDG9-F1
#
_cell.length_a   1.000
_cell.length_b   1.000
_cell.length_c   1.000
_cell.angle_alpha   90.00
_cell.angle_beta   90.00
_cell.angle_gamma   90.00
#
_symmetry.space_group_name_H-M   'P 1'
#
loop_
_entity.id
_entity.type
_entity.pdbx_description
1 polymer ?
#
loop_
_entity_poly.entity_id
_entity_poly.type
_entity_poly.pdbx_seq_one_letter_code
_entity_poly.pdbx_strand_id
1 'polypeptide(L)'
;MKSLIQILVKLAILACIVAGVALIVRNLPDTKTEPQEVAQPEELANPKAQALRKHLLAYNRPARVEIINLTQRFAGDVEEIKKMTLPLNQDSKFYVRIQFFTDETDPAAPLVAQMRFLDIKNDNLLKEESINLE
;
A
#
# COMPACT_ATOMS: atom_id res chain seq x y z
N MET A 1 48.00 -44.52 8.34
CA MET A 1 46.61 -45.04 8.25
C MET A 1 45.54 -44.12 8.86
N LYS A 2 45.78 -43.40 9.97
CA LYS A 2 44.77 -42.48 10.57
C LYS A 2 44.39 -41.27 9.70
N SER A 3 45.32 -40.76 8.87
CA SER A 3 45.08 -39.57 8.04
C SER A 3 44.17 -39.79 6.82
N LEU A 4 44.19 -41.00 6.23
CA LEU A 4 43.36 -41.30 5.05
C LEU A 4 41.87 -41.44 5.41
N ILE A 5 41.60 -42.01 6.59
CA ILE A 5 40.25 -42.19 7.12
C ILE A 5 39.60 -40.82 7.41
N GLN A 6 40.36 -39.87 7.95
CA GLN A 6 39.85 -38.51 8.19
C GLN A 6 39.53 -37.75 6.90
N ILE A 7 40.31 -37.97 5.83
CA ILE A 7 40.05 -37.36 4.51
C ILE A 7 38.76 -37.97 3.89
N LEU A 8 38.60 -39.28 3.97
CA LEU A 8 37.38 -39.98 3.50
C LEU A 8 36.13 -39.54 4.27
N VAL A 9 36.23 -39.35 5.59
CA VAL A 9 35.10 -38.87 6.41
C VAL A 9 34.71 -37.44 6.03
N LYS A 10 35.69 -36.55 5.80
CA LYS A 10 35.41 -35.17 5.36
C LYS A 10 34.74 -35.12 3.98
N LEU A 11 35.18 -35.98 3.04
CA LEU A 11 34.57 -36.12 1.72
C LEU A 11 33.14 -36.66 1.80
N ALA A 12 32.88 -37.65 2.68
CA ALA A 12 31.55 -38.18 2.90
C ALA A 12 30.59 -37.12 3.50
N ILE A 13 31.05 -36.35 4.49
CA ILE A 13 30.26 -35.25 5.08
C ILE A 13 29.94 -34.19 4.02
N LEU A 14 30.92 -33.80 3.20
CA LEU A 14 30.71 -32.81 2.15
C LEU A 14 29.70 -33.31 1.10
N ALA A 15 29.77 -34.60 0.72
CA ALA A 15 28.81 -35.21 -0.18
C ALA A 15 27.38 -35.24 0.42
N CYS A 16 27.24 -35.52 1.72
CA CYS A 16 25.95 -35.47 2.41
C CYS A 16 25.37 -34.06 2.47
N ILE A 17 26.20 -33.03 2.68
CA ILE A 17 25.75 -31.63 2.69
C ILE A 17 25.28 -31.22 1.29
N VAL A 18 26.06 -31.52 0.25
CA VAL A 18 25.70 -31.18 -1.13
C VAL A 18 24.44 -31.91 -1.57
N ALA A 19 24.30 -33.19 -1.24
CA ALA A 19 23.10 -33.97 -1.52
C ALA A 19 21.88 -33.44 -0.75
N GLY A 20 22.05 -33.08 0.52
CA GLY A 20 21.00 -32.48 1.36
C GLY A 20 20.52 -31.13 0.81
N VAL A 21 21.44 -30.26 0.41
CA VAL A 21 21.11 -28.95 -0.22
C VAL A 21 20.38 -29.16 -1.55
N ALA A 22 20.82 -30.10 -2.39
CA ALA A 22 20.15 -30.41 -3.65
C ALA A 22 18.72 -30.97 -3.45
N LEU A 23 18.50 -31.74 -2.38
CA LEU A 23 17.20 -32.27 -2.01
C LEU A 23 16.26 -31.17 -1.48
N ILE A 24 16.81 -30.22 -0.72
CA ILE A 24 16.06 -29.02 -0.28
C ILE A 24 15.69 -28.17 -1.49
N VAL A 25 16.60 -27.89 -2.43
CA VAL A 25 16.30 -27.10 -3.64
C VAL A 25 15.25 -27.77 -4.53
N ARG A 26 15.23 -29.11 -4.61
CA ARG A 26 14.21 -29.86 -5.34
C ARG A 26 12.85 -29.95 -4.65
N ASN A 27 12.81 -29.82 -3.32
CA ASN A 27 11.59 -29.86 -2.50
C ASN A 27 11.23 -28.48 -1.92
N LEU A 28 11.84 -27.39 -2.39
CA LEU A 28 11.25 -26.09 -2.16
C LEU A 28 9.87 -26.14 -2.82
N PRO A 29 8.77 -25.96 -2.06
CA PRO A 29 7.49 -25.75 -2.70
C PRO A 29 7.71 -24.62 -3.69
N ASP A 30 7.25 -24.80 -4.93
CA ASP A 30 7.11 -23.72 -5.90
C ASP A 30 6.48 -22.57 -5.12
N THR A 31 7.32 -21.65 -4.67
CA THR A 31 6.88 -20.33 -4.29
C THR A 31 6.62 -19.75 -5.66
N LYS A 32 5.47 -20.14 -6.21
CA LYS A 32 4.71 -19.31 -7.10
C LYS A 32 4.74 -17.99 -6.37
N THR A 33 5.62 -17.12 -6.83
CA THR A 33 5.34 -15.70 -6.85
C THR A 33 3.99 -15.67 -7.53
N GLU A 34 2.92 -15.80 -6.74
CA GLU A 34 1.60 -15.38 -7.16
C GLU A 34 1.88 -14.01 -7.76
N PRO A 35 1.60 -13.80 -9.06
CA PRO A 35 1.53 -12.44 -9.53
C PRO A 35 0.62 -11.77 -8.54
N GLN A 36 1.14 -10.79 -7.78
CA GLN A 36 0.27 -9.92 -6.99
C GLN A 36 -0.83 -9.55 -7.95
N GLU A 37 -2.03 -10.04 -7.66
CA GLU A 37 -3.21 -9.73 -8.44
C GLU A 37 -3.27 -8.22 -8.37
N VAL A 38 -2.78 -7.58 -9.45
CA VAL A 38 -2.92 -6.15 -9.63
C VAL A 38 -4.41 -6.04 -9.82
N ALA A 39 -5.12 -5.80 -8.71
CA ALA A 39 -6.55 -5.61 -8.70
C ALA A 39 -6.85 -4.72 -9.89
N GLN A 40 -7.59 -5.29 -10.86
CA GLN A 40 -8.02 -4.54 -12.03
C GLN A 40 -8.61 -3.24 -11.48
N PRO A 41 -8.19 -2.07 -11.97
CA PRO A 41 -8.70 -0.82 -11.42
C PRO A 41 -10.21 -0.88 -11.57
N GLU A 42 -10.92 -0.94 -10.45
CA GLU A 42 -12.35 -0.65 -10.44
C GLU A 42 -12.47 0.69 -11.15
N GLU A 43 -13.16 0.70 -12.30
CA GLU A 43 -13.46 1.92 -13.02
C GLU A 43 -14.37 2.73 -12.10
N LEU A 44 -13.76 3.61 -11.31
CA LEU A 44 -14.49 4.52 -10.44
C LEU A 44 -15.35 5.40 -11.36
N ALA A 45 -16.68 5.29 -11.28
CA ALA A 45 -17.57 6.10 -12.09
C ALA A 45 -17.37 7.61 -11.85
N ASN A 46 -16.91 7.98 -10.65
CA ASN A 46 -16.70 9.37 -10.26
C ASN A 46 -15.33 9.91 -10.72
N PRO A 47 -15.26 10.94 -11.56
CA PRO A 47 -14.00 11.53 -12.01
C PRO A 47 -13.20 12.17 -10.86
N LYS A 48 -13.86 12.69 -9.82
CA LYS A 48 -13.23 13.25 -8.61
C LYS A 48 -12.53 12.17 -7.80
N ALA A 49 -13.16 11.00 -7.68
CA ALA A 49 -12.55 9.83 -7.04
C ALA A 49 -11.34 9.32 -7.84
N GLN A 50 -11.40 9.31 -9.18
CA GLN A 50 -10.26 8.97 -10.02
C GLN A 50 -9.09 9.96 -9.83
N ALA A 51 -9.38 11.26 -9.81
CA ALA A 51 -8.38 12.31 -9.62
C ALA A 51 -7.68 12.18 -8.26
N LEU A 52 -8.46 12.02 -7.18
CA LEU A 52 -7.92 11.80 -5.84
C LEU A 52 -7.11 10.50 -5.76
N ARG A 53 -7.60 9.41 -6.35
CA ARG A 53 -6.88 8.13 -6.40
C ARG A 53 -5.51 8.30 -7.02
N LYS A 54 -5.46 8.94 -8.19
CA LYS A 54 -4.21 9.20 -8.91
C LYS A 54 -3.23 10.01 -8.07
N HIS A 55 -3.72 11.03 -7.36
CA HIS A 55 -2.89 11.82 -6.45
C HIS A 55 -2.34 10.99 -5.29
N LEU A 56 -3.19 10.21 -4.62
CA LEU A 56 -2.79 9.37 -3.48
C LEU A 56 -1.84 8.24 -3.87
N LEU A 57 -1.96 7.70 -5.09
CA LEU A 57 -1.06 6.67 -5.62
C LEU A 57 0.37 7.17 -5.86
N ALA A 58 0.60 8.49 -5.90
CA ALA A 58 1.95 9.05 -5.99
C ALA A 58 2.75 8.90 -4.67
N TYR A 59 2.11 8.46 -3.60
CA TYR A 59 2.70 8.35 -2.27
C TYR A 59 3.05 6.91 -1.87
N ASN A 60 3.99 6.76 -0.92
CA ASN A 60 4.43 5.47 -0.37
C ASN A 60 3.38 4.82 0.54
N ARG A 61 2.21 4.46 -0.03
CA ARG A 61 1.13 3.64 0.55
C ARG A 61 0.90 3.85 2.07
N PRO A 62 -0.09 4.65 2.47
CA PRO A 62 -0.34 4.88 3.89
C PRO A 62 -0.79 3.59 4.61
N ALA A 63 -0.70 3.60 5.94
CA ALA A 63 -1.21 2.51 6.78
C ALA A 63 -2.74 2.40 6.73
N ARG A 64 -3.41 3.56 6.68
CA ARG A 64 -4.86 3.69 6.51
C ARG A 64 -5.20 5.04 5.90
N VAL A 65 -6.43 5.17 5.43
CA VAL A 65 -7.00 6.44 4.97
C VAL A 65 -8.27 6.72 5.77
N GLU A 66 -8.34 7.91 6.36
CA GLU A 66 -9.51 8.42 7.08
C GLU A 66 -10.21 9.46 6.21
N ILE A 67 -11.50 9.29 5.92
CA ILE A 67 -12.28 10.24 5.12
C ILE A 67 -13.29 10.96 6.01
N ILE A 68 -13.24 12.29 6.01
CA ILE A 68 -14.15 13.17 6.74
C ILE A 68 -14.89 14.04 5.74
N ASN A 69 -16.22 13.96 5.74
CA ASN A 69 -17.07 14.85 4.95
C ASN A 69 -17.48 16.08 5.78
N LEU A 70 -17.15 17.28 5.31
CA LEU A 70 -17.55 18.55 5.90
C LEU A 70 -18.44 19.40 4.97
N THR A 71 -18.93 18.83 3.86
CA THR A 71 -19.82 19.50 2.90
C THR A 71 -21.12 18.74 2.72
N GLN A 72 -22.21 19.48 2.50
CA GLN A 72 -23.50 18.89 2.12
C GLN A 72 -23.68 18.84 0.60
N ARG A 73 -23.21 19.87 -0.12
CA ARG A 73 -23.37 19.98 -1.58
C ARG A 73 -22.80 18.79 -2.34
N PHE A 74 -21.62 18.34 -1.95
CA PHE A 74 -20.91 17.23 -2.62
C PHE A 74 -20.99 15.91 -1.83
N ALA A 75 -22.00 15.74 -0.97
CA ALA A 75 -22.12 14.52 -0.17
C ALA A 75 -22.15 13.24 -1.04
N GLY A 76 -22.83 13.28 -2.19
CA GLY A 76 -22.86 12.16 -3.14
C GLY A 76 -21.48 11.79 -3.68
N ASP A 77 -20.71 12.78 -4.13
CA ASP A 77 -19.34 12.57 -4.59
C ASP A 77 -18.44 11.99 -3.48
N VAL A 78 -18.57 12.50 -2.25
CA VAL A 78 -17.76 11.98 -1.13
C VAL A 78 -18.12 10.53 -0.79
N GLU A 79 -19.40 10.14 -0.89
CA GLU A 79 -19.80 8.73 -0.72
C GLU A 79 -19.25 7.82 -1.84
N GLU A 80 -19.11 8.33 -3.06
CA GLU A 80 -18.45 7.58 -4.14
C GLU A 80 -16.93 7.50 -3.94
N ILE A 81 -16.31 8.58 -3.47
CA ILE A 81 -14.89 8.60 -3.11
C ILE A 81 -14.57 7.61 -1.99
N LYS A 82 -15.46 7.44 -1.01
CA LYS A 82 -15.28 6.44 0.07
C LYS A 82 -15.20 5.00 -0.42
N LYS A 83 -15.76 4.70 -1.60
CA LYS A 83 -15.70 3.36 -2.23
C LYS A 83 -14.36 3.11 -2.91
N MET A 84 -13.52 4.13 -3.06
CA MET A 84 -12.21 3.99 -3.70
C MET A 84 -11.31 3.03 -2.93
N THR A 85 -10.79 2.03 -3.65
CA THR A 85 -9.75 1.15 -3.14
C THR A 85 -8.35 1.75 -3.36
N LEU A 86 -7.56 1.81 -2.29
CA LEU A 86 -6.17 2.25 -2.29
C LEU A 86 -5.25 1.14 -1.76
N PRO A 87 -4.04 0.98 -2.33
CA PRO A 87 -3.05 0.07 -1.78
C PRO A 87 -2.55 0.62 -0.44
N LEU A 88 -2.77 -0.14 0.63
CA LEU A 88 -2.32 0.19 1.98
C LEU A 88 -1.07 -0.62 2.35
N ASN A 89 -0.27 -0.09 3.27
CA ASN A 89 0.85 -0.81 3.86
C ASN A 89 0.76 -0.72 5.40
N GLN A 90 0.40 -1.81 6.06
CA GLN A 90 0.24 -1.85 7.52
C GLN A 90 1.51 -1.49 8.29
N ASP A 91 2.69 -1.66 7.68
CA ASP A 91 3.99 -1.28 8.27
C ASP A 91 4.37 0.18 8.01
N SER A 92 3.51 0.94 7.32
CA SER A 92 3.75 2.35 7.06
C SER A 92 3.76 3.17 8.35
N LYS A 93 4.69 4.11 8.43
CA LYS A 93 4.84 5.00 9.61
C LYS A 93 3.85 6.15 9.63
N PHE A 94 3.00 6.26 8.61
CA PHE A 94 2.03 7.33 8.49
C PHE A 94 0.68 6.83 7.98
N TYR A 95 -0.36 7.62 8.26
CA TYR A 95 -1.67 7.49 7.65
C TYR A 95 -2.09 8.82 7.04
N VAL A 96 -3.14 8.80 6.21
CA VAL A 96 -3.67 10.02 5.58
C VAL A 96 -5.08 10.27 6.09
N ARG A 97 -5.34 11.50 6.55
CA ARG A 97 -6.69 12.00 6.80
C ARG A 97 -7.08 12.97 5.70
N ILE A 98 -8.22 12.74 5.07
CA ILE A 98 -8.76 13.53 3.97
C ILE A 98 -10.03 14.21 4.45
N GLN A 99 -10.04 15.54 4.42
CA GLN A 99 -11.19 16.36 4.77
C GLN A 99 -11.74 17.00 3.49
N PHE A 100 -13.02 16.75 3.22
CA PHE A 100 -13.71 17.30 2.06
C PHE A 100 -14.54 18.50 2.48
N PHE A 101 -14.34 19.63 1.83
CA PHE A 101 -15.12 20.84 2.07
C PHE A 101 -15.32 21.63 0.78
N THR A 102 -16.29 22.52 0.81
CA THR A 102 -16.53 23.53 -0.22
C THR A 102 -17.04 24.79 0.49
N ASP A 103 -16.92 25.94 -0.17
CA ASP A 103 -17.68 27.11 0.27
C ASP A 103 -19.16 26.91 -0.11
N GLU A 104 -20.01 26.71 0.90
CA GLU A 104 -21.45 26.50 0.71
C GLU A 104 -22.19 27.79 0.31
N THR A 105 -21.55 28.95 0.46
CA THR A 105 -22.14 30.25 0.09
C THR A 105 -21.86 30.64 -1.36
N ASP A 106 -20.84 30.05 -1.98
CA ASP A 106 -20.48 30.24 -3.38
C ASP A 106 -20.89 29.01 -4.22
N PRO A 107 -21.89 29.12 -5.11
CA PRO A 107 -22.31 28.06 -6.01
C PRO A 107 -21.20 27.58 -6.96
N ALA A 108 -20.20 28.43 -7.25
CA ALA A 108 -19.08 28.10 -8.12
C ALA A 108 -17.89 27.49 -7.36
N ALA A 109 -17.94 27.42 -6.03
CA ALA A 109 -16.81 26.89 -5.27
C ALA A 109 -16.60 25.38 -5.54
N PRO A 110 -15.34 24.95 -5.71
CA PRO A 110 -15.06 23.56 -5.98
C PRO A 110 -15.12 22.68 -4.73
N LEU A 111 -15.29 21.38 -4.94
CA LEU A 111 -14.95 20.40 -3.91
C LEU A 111 -13.42 20.39 -3.69
N VAL A 112 -13.00 20.70 -2.47
CA VAL A 112 -11.59 20.67 -2.05
C VAL A 112 -11.36 19.45 -1.17
N ALA A 113 -10.28 18.72 -1.45
CA ALA A 113 -9.78 17.66 -0.59
C ALA A 113 -8.49 18.11 0.10
N GLN A 114 -8.56 18.36 1.41
CA GLN A 114 -7.38 18.61 2.24
C GLN A 114 -6.87 17.30 2.82
N MET A 115 -5.64 16.96 2.51
CA MET A 115 -4.96 15.73 2.91
C MET A 115 -3.90 16.07 3.95
N ARG A 116 -4.01 15.43 5.12
CA ARG A 116 -3.06 15.54 6.22
C ARG A 116 -2.37 14.20 6.38
N PHE A 117 -1.06 14.18 6.19
CA PHE A 117 -0.21 13.01 6.38
C PHE A 117 0.27 13.04 7.84
N LEU A 118 -0.12 12.03 8.60
CA LEU A 118 0.01 12.01 10.05
C LEU A 118 0.88 10.83 10.46
N ASP A 119 1.82 11.05 11.37
CA ASP A 119 2.61 9.98 11.97
C ASP A 119 1.68 9.03 12.74
N ILE A 120 1.83 7.72 12.52
CA ILE A 120 0.91 6.72 13.05
C ILE A 120 0.99 6.57 14.59
N LYS A 121 2.09 6.99 15.21
CA LYS A 121 2.34 6.78 16.64
C LYS A 121 1.88 7.95 17.50
N ASN A 122 1.97 9.17 16.97
CA ASN A 122 1.76 10.39 17.76
C ASN A 122 0.85 11.42 17.08
N ASP A 123 0.30 11.11 15.92
CA ASP A 123 -0.59 12.00 15.16
C ASP A 123 0.05 13.35 14.77
N ASN A 124 1.38 13.46 14.80
CA ASN A 124 2.05 14.66 14.35
C ASN A 124 1.87 14.84 12.84
N LEU A 125 1.61 16.08 12.44
CA LEU A 125 1.55 16.46 11.03
C LEU A 125 2.92 16.34 10.39
N LEU A 126 3.02 15.45 9.40
CA LEU A 126 4.22 15.27 8.57
C LEU A 126 4.15 16.17 7.34
N LYS A 127 2.97 16.27 6.74
CA LYS A 127 2.71 17.03 5.52
C LYS A 127 1.23 17.37 5.42
N GLU A 128 0.93 18.51 4.82
CA GLU A 128 -0.44 18.89 4.47
C GLU A 128 -0.48 19.37 3.02
N GLU A 129 -1.51 18.98 2.30
CA GLU A 129 -1.78 19.42 0.94
C GLU A 129 -3.28 19.57 0.71
N SER A 130 -3.65 20.39 -0.28
CA SER A 130 -5.04 20.51 -0.73
C SER A 130 -5.08 20.39 -2.25
N ILE A 131 -6.09 19.69 -2.76
CA ILE A 131 -6.37 19.63 -4.19
C ILE A 131 -7.81 20.03 -4.47
N ASN A 132 -7.99 20.72 -5.59
CA ASN A 132 -9.29 20.97 -6.20
C ASN A 132 -9.70 19.72 -7.01
N LEU A 133 -10.94 19.27 -6.84
CA LEU A 133 -11.50 18.10 -7.51
C LEU A 133 -12.54 18.44 -8.61
N GLU A 134 -12.70 19.71 -8.97
CA GLU A 134 -13.41 20.17 -10.18
C GLU A 134 -12.47 20.30 -11.39
#